data_AF-A0A3M7CTH6-F1
#
_entry.id   AF-A0A3M7CTH6-F1
#
_cell.length_a   1.000
_cell.length_b   1.000
_cell.length_c   1.000
_cell.angle_alpha   90.00
_cell.angle_beta   90.00
_cell.angle_gamma   90.00
#
_symmetry.space_group_name_H-M   'P 1'
#
loop_
_entity.id
_entity.type
_entity.pdbx_description
1 polymer ?
#
loop_
_entity_poly.entity_id
_entity_poly.type
_entity_poly.pdbx_seq_one_letter_code
_entity_poly.pdbx_strand_id
1 'polypeptide(L)'
;MPAIRGADSKKKTRRHTRDLDQIHADLHSRRHLEQHIQQYDEAELPALGLFYCIPCAKHFESETNYAKHEKGKPHKRRVRQLKEEPYSQKEAEAAVGLTTDNGRKKDDEDMVAEDEVADEVR
;
A
#
# COMPACT_ATOMS: atom_id res chain seq x y z
N MET A 1 32.96 11.78 6.22
CA MET A 1 32.52 10.56 5.51
C MET A 1 31.47 9.85 6.35
N PRO A 2 30.26 9.57 5.86
CA PRO A 2 29.29 8.81 6.65
C PRO A 2 29.85 7.39 6.86
N ALA A 3 30.02 6.98 8.12
CA ALA A 3 30.52 5.66 8.50
C ALA A 3 29.78 4.57 7.70
N ILE A 4 30.51 3.57 7.20
CA ILE A 4 29.95 2.39 6.54
C ILE A 4 29.22 1.61 7.63
N ARG A 5 27.94 1.91 7.81
CA ARG A 5 27.09 1.28 8.82
C ARG A 5 26.74 -0.13 8.33
N GLY A 6 27.00 -1.14 9.17
CA GLY A 6 26.75 -2.55 8.86
C GLY A 6 25.28 -2.88 8.54
N ALA A 7 25.04 -4.10 8.06
CA ALA A 7 23.72 -4.56 7.59
C ALA A 7 22.61 -4.38 8.64
N ASP A 8 22.92 -4.62 9.91
CA ASP A 8 21.97 -4.51 11.02
C ASP A 8 21.51 -3.07 11.25
N SER A 9 22.31 -2.09 10.85
CA SER A 9 21.92 -0.69 10.96
C SER A 9 20.83 -0.29 9.95
N LYS A 10 20.66 -1.02 8.85
CA LYS A 10 19.62 -0.75 7.85
C LYS A 10 18.25 -1.22 8.30
N LYS A 11 18.20 -2.28 9.10
CA LYS A 11 16.96 -2.90 9.61
C LYS A 11 16.37 -2.19 10.83
N LYS A 12 17.02 -1.14 11.34
CA LYS A 12 16.54 -0.41 12.53
C LYS A 12 15.28 0.41 12.20
N THR A 13 14.32 0.42 13.12
CA THR A 13 13.04 1.13 13.01
C THR A 13 13.18 2.60 12.62
N ARG A 14 14.17 3.32 13.17
CA ARG A 14 14.46 4.72 12.82
C ARG A 14 14.81 4.97 11.34
N ARG A 15 15.05 3.92 10.56
CA ARG A 15 15.36 3.98 9.11
C ARG A 15 14.43 3.10 8.30
N HIS A 16 13.32 2.70 8.90
CA HIS A 16 12.32 1.91 8.23
C HIS A 16 11.76 2.70 7.04
N THR A 17 11.65 2.01 5.92
CA THR A 17 11.10 2.54 4.69
C THR A 17 9.73 1.94 4.49
N ARG A 18 8.88 2.65 3.75
CA ARG A 18 7.52 2.20 3.45
C ARG A 18 7.46 0.78 2.88
N ASP A 19 6.54 0.00 3.44
CA ASP A 19 6.32 -1.39 3.06
C ASP A 19 5.58 -1.53 1.72
N LEU A 20 5.61 -2.73 1.15
CA LEU A 20 5.05 -3.00 -0.18
C LEU A 20 3.52 -2.92 -0.19
N ASP A 21 2.87 -3.46 0.84
CA ASP A 21 1.42 -3.43 1.05
C ASP A 21 0.87 -2.01 1.15
N GLN A 22 1.56 -1.12 1.86
CA GLN A 22 1.22 0.30 1.97
C GLN A 22 1.29 1.01 0.61
N ILE A 23 2.30 0.67 -0.21
CA ILE A 23 2.44 1.22 -1.57
C ILE A 23 1.38 0.65 -2.50
N HIS A 24 0.97 -0.61 -2.33
CA HIS A 24 -0.20 -1.13 -3.02
C HIS A 24 -1.44 -0.29 -2.67
N ALA A 25 -1.69 -0.01 -1.39
CA ALA A 25 -2.82 0.82 -0.98
C ALA A 25 -2.77 2.23 -1.62
N ASP A 26 -1.58 2.84 -1.73
CA ASP A 26 -1.39 4.12 -2.43
C ASP A 26 -1.79 4.07 -3.92
N LEU A 27 -1.44 2.97 -4.59
CA LEU A 27 -1.75 2.79 -6.01
C LEU A 27 -3.25 2.59 -6.25
N HIS A 28 -3.95 1.97 -5.30
CA HIS A 28 -5.39 1.73 -5.39
C HIS A 28 -6.21 2.96 -4.96
N SER A 29 -5.72 3.74 -3.98
CA SER A 29 -6.44 4.87 -3.40
C SER A 29 -5.62 6.15 -3.45
N ARG A 30 -6.08 7.10 -4.28
CA ARG A 30 -5.49 8.44 -4.36
C ARG A 30 -5.52 9.17 -3.01
N ARG A 31 -6.60 8.99 -2.24
CA ARG A 31 -6.75 9.59 -0.91
C ARG A 31 -5.66 9.12 0.06
N HIS A 32 -5.29 7.85 -0.01
CA HIS A 32 -4.25 7.29 0.86
C HIS A 32 -2.87 7.86 0.53
N LEU A 33 -2.58 8.02 -0.78
CA LEU A 33 -1.37 8.67 -1.25
C LEU A 33 -1.30 10.14 -0.83
N GLU A 34 -2.38 10.89 -1.00
CA GLU A 34 -2.47 12.31 -0.59
C GLU A 34 -2.24 12.46 0.91
N GLN A 35 -2.90 11.66 1.74
CA GLN A 35 -2.72 11.67 3.19
C GLN A 35 -1.26 11.43 3.59
N HIS A 36 -0.57 10.50 2.92
CA HIS A 36 0.83 10.25 3.21
C HIS A 36 1.74 11.42 2.77
N ILE A 37 1.53 12.00 1.59
CA ILE A 37 2.34 13.13 1.13
C ILE A 37 2.15 14.33 2.07
N GLN A 38 0.92 14.54 2.54
CA GLN A 38 0.55 15.65 3.42
C GLN A 38 1.11 15.52 4.85
N GLN A 39 1.65 14.37 5.26
CA GLN A 39 2.37 14.21 6.53
C GLN A 39 3.72 14.94 6.54
N TYR A 40 4.24 15.29 5.37
CA TYR A 40 5.52 15.97 5.23
C TYR A 40 5.31 17.44 4.92
N ASP A 41 6.08 18.30 5.58
CA ASP A 41 6.13 19.71 5.24
C ASP A 41 6.85 19.90 3.90
N GLU A 42 6.21 20.62 2.97
CA GLU A 42 6.74 20.86 1.62
C GLU A 42 8.14 21.50 1.65
N ALA A 43 8.42 22.36 2.63
CA ALA A 43 9.71 23.04 2.78
C ALA A 43 10.87 22.10 3.15
N GLU A 44 10.58 20.99 3.82
CA GLU A 44 11.58 20.00 4.24
C GLU A 44 11.84 18.94 3.15
N LEU A 45 10.96 18.86 2.15
CA LEU A 45 11.05 17.90 1.07
C LEU A 45 12.04 18.36 -0.02
N PRO A 46 12.82 17.44 -0.60
CA PRO A 46 13.62 17.74 -1.78
C PRO A 46 12.75 18.30 -2.91
N ALA A 47 13.20 19.40 -3.51
CA ALA A 47 12.49 20.10 -4.58
C ALA A 47 11.01 20.40 -4.26
N LEU A 48 10.70 20.73 -2.99
CA LEU A 48 9.34 21.03 -2.55
C LEU A 48 8.33 19.89 -2.82
N GLY A 49 8.81 18.65 -2.86
CA GLY A 49 7.95 17.48 -3.12
C GLY A 49 7.55 17.29 -4.58
N LEU A 50 8.00 18.13 -5.52
CA LEU A 50 7.60 18.08 -6.93
C LEU A 50 7.94 16.74 -7.62
N PHE A 51 9.07 16.14 -7.28
CA PHE A 51 9.55 14.91 -7.91
C PHE A 51 9.44 13.71 -6.95
N TYR A 52 8.26 13.08 -6.91
CA TYR A 52 8.00 11.92 -6.06
C TYR A 52 7.78 10.64 -6.86
N CYS A 53 8.51 9.58 -6.51
CA CYS A 53 8.30 8.26 -7.09
C CYS A 53 7.44 7.40 -6.15
N ILE A 54 6.20 7.14 -6.55
CA ILE A 54 5.21 6.33 -5.81
C ILE A 54 5.74 4.92 -5.49
N PRO A 55 6.17 4.09 -6.47
CA PRO A 55 6.54 2.70 -6.18
C PRO A 55 7.75 2.57 -5.26
N CYS A 56 8.62 3.58 -5.22
CA CYS A 56 9.83 3.59 -4.40
C CYS A 56 9.70 4.46 -3.14
N ALA A 57 8.56 5.12 -2.94
CA ALA A 57 8.29 6.08 -1.86
C ALA A 57 9.45 7.05 -1.60
N LYS A 58 9.97 7.68 -2.66
CA LYS A 58 11.17 8.53 -2.57
C LYS A 58 11.00 9.86 -3.31
N HIS A 59 11.42 10.94 -2.65
CA HIS A 59 11.53 12.28 -3.21
C HIS A 59 12.91 12.52 -3.85
N PHE A 60 12.92 13.30 -4.91
CA PHE A 60 14.12 13.67 -5.68
C PHE A 60 14.28 15.18 -5.77
N GLU A 61 15.51 15.64 -5.88
CA GLU A 61 15.86 17.06 -5.98
C GLU A 61 15.67 17.65 -7.39
N SER A 62 15.63 16.82 -8.44
CA SER A 62 15.55 17.28 -9.82
C SER A 62 14.88 16.27 -10.73
N GLU A 63 14.31 16.77 -11.83
CA GLU A 63 13.68 15.95 -12.87
C GLU A 63 14.67 14.97 -13.50
N THR A 64 15.92 15.39 -13.73
CA THR A 64 16.93 14.52 -14.35
C THR A 64 17.26 13.30 -13.48
N ASN A 65 17.26 13.47 -12.16
CA ASN A 65 17.48 12.38 -11.20
C ASN A 65 16.28 11.45 -11.13
N TYR A 66 15.07 12.01 -11.18
CA TYR A 66 13.83 11.26 -11.25
C TYR A 66 13.78 10.38 -12.52
N ALA A 67 14.03 10.96 -13.69
CA ALA A 67 14.06 10.22 -14.96
C ALA A 67 15.15 9.13 -15.01
N LYS A 68 16.31 9.38 -14.41
CA LYS A 68 17.37 8.37 -14.25
C LYS A 68 16.93 7.24 -13.31
N HIS A 69 16.24 7.58 -12.22
CA HIS A 69 15.71 6.60 -11.27
C HIS A 69 14.70 5.65 -11.91
N GLU A 70 13.72 6.18 -12.66
CA GLU A 70 12.71 5.38 -13.35
C GLU A 70 13.32 4.36 -14.32
N LYS A 71 14.37 4.76 -15.05
CA LYS A 71 15.08 3.87 -15.98
C LYS A 71 15.96 2.82 -15.28
N GLY A 72 16.26 3.03 -13.99
CA GLY A 72 17.16 2.22 -13.19
C GLY A 72 16.63 0.81 -12.87
N LYS A 73 17.56 -0.14 -12.70
CA LYS A 73 17.28 -1.50 -12.21
C LYS A 73 16.52 -1.56 -10.87
N PRO A 74 16.82 -0.75 -9.83
CA PRO A 74 16.11 -0.86 -8.55
C PRO A 74 14.63 -0.51 -8.69
N HIS A 75 14.30 0.54 -9.44
CA HIS A 75 12.91 0.93 -9.72
C HIS A 75 12.18 -0.18 -10.47
N LYS A 76 12.77 -0.68 -11.57
CA LYS A 76 12.20 -1.80 -12.35
C LYS A 76 11.96 -3.05 -11.51
N ARG A 77 12.84 -3.36 -10.55
CA ARG A 77 12.63 -4.47 -9.61
C ARG A 77 11.44 -4.21 -8.70
N ARG A 78 11.32 -3.01 -8.16
CA ARG A 78 10.21 -2.61 -7.28
C ARG A 78 8.87 -2.66 -8.02
N VAL A 79 8.81 -2.15 -9.25
CA VAL A 79 7.62 -2.23 -10.09
C VAL A 79 7.23 -3.68 -10.39
N ARG A 80 8.20 -4.59 -10.57
CA ARG A 80 7.90 -6.03 -10.73
C ARG A 80 7.31 -6.63 -9.46
N GLN A 81 7.85 -6.29 -8.29
CA GLN A 81 7.32 -6.74 -6.99
C GLN A 81 5.88 -6.26 -6.78
N LEU A 82 5.57 -5.01 -7.17
CA LEU A 82 4.23 -4.43 -7.04
C LEU A 82 3.20 -4.99 -8.04
N LYS A 83 3.59 -5.91 -8.93
CA LYS A 83 2.62 -6.62 -9.78
C LYS A 83 2.02 -7.83 -9.09
N GLU A 84 2.74 -8.39 -8.12
CA GLU A 84 2.28 -9.51 -7.32
C GLU A 84 1.32 -8.98 -6.24
N GLU A 85 0.38 -9.81 -5.80
CA GLU A 85 -0.53 -9.43 -4.73
C GLU A 85 0.26 -9.27 -3.42
N PRO A 86 0.04 -8.18 -2.65
CA PRO A 86 0.79 -7.96 -1.43
C PRO A 86 0.36 -8.97 -0.36
N TYR A 87 1.35 -9.63 0.25
CA TYR A 87 1.09 -10.55 1.36
C TYR A 87 0.37 -9.85 2.51
N SER A 88 -0.76 -10.41 2.92
CA SER A 88 -1.58 -9.87 4.00
C SER A 88 -1.58 -10.77 5.24
N GLN A 89 -1.87 -10.18 6.40
CA GLN A 89 -2.01 -10.92 7.66
C GLN A 89 -3.10 -12.01 7.57
N LYS A 90 -4.16 -11.77 6.78
CA LYS A 90 -5.24 -12.75 6.57
C LYS A 90 -4.76 -14.00 5.84
N GLU A 91 -3.84 -13.86 4.88
CA GLU A 91 -3.21 -15.01 4.22
C GLU A 91 -2.34 -15.81 5.18
N ALA A 92 -1.64 -15.13 6.10
CA ALA A 92 -0.85 -15.79 7.14
C ALA A 92 -1.73 -16.65 8.06
N GLU A 93 -2.86 -16.09 8.49
CA GLU A 93 -3.83 -16.79 9.34
C GLU A 93 -4.50 -17.96 8.60
N ALA A 94 -4.92 -17.74 7.35
CA ALA A 94 -5.49 -18.78 6.51
C ALA A 94 -4.52 -19.95 6.28
N ALA A 95 -3.22 -19.68 6.15
CA ALA A 95 -2.19 -20.72 6.01
C ALA A 95 -2.05 -21.60 7.28
N VAL A 96 -2.38 -21.07 8.45
CA VAL A 96 -2.40 -21.80 9.73
C VAL A 96 -3.80 -22.43 10.00
N GLY A 97 -4.77 -22.20 9.12
CA GLY A 97 -6.15 -22.68 9.26
C GLY A 97 -7.05 -21.79 10.12
N LEU A 98 -6.61 -20.56 10.43
CA LEU A 98 -7.43 -19.53 11.07
C LEU A 98 -8.16 -18.75 9.97
N THR A 99 -9.46 -18.94 9.83
CA THR A 99 -10.31 -18.15 8.94
C THR A 99 -11.31 -17.34 9.75
N THR A 100 -11.57 -16.09 9.33
CA THR A 100 -12.64 -15.29 9.92
C THR A 100 -13.97 -15.68 9.25
N ASP A 101 -14.70 -16.64 9.83
CA ASP A 101 -16.09 -16.91 9.46
C ASP A 101 -16.99 -15.83 10.08
N ASN A 102 -16.98 -14.65 9.47
CA ASN A 102 -18.05 -13.68 9.70
C ASN A 102 -19.26 -14.25 8.97
N GLY A 103 -20.09 -15.02 9.69
CA GLY A 103 -21.24 -15.73 9.11
C GLY A 103 -22.14 -14.86 8.22
N ARG A 104 -23.10 -15.48 7.53
CA ARG A 104 -24.02 -14.78 6.60
C ARG A 104 -24.53 -13.47 7.19
N LYS A 105 -24.30 -12.36 6.48
CA LYS A 105 -24.94 -11.08 6.81
C LYS A 105 -26.45 -11.28 6.71
N LYS A 106 -27.18 -10.88 7.76
CA LYS A 106 -28.65 -11.01 7.83
C LYS A 106 -29.41 -10.23 6.76
N ASP A 107 -28.74 -9.35 6.02
CA ASP A 107 -29.38 -8.50 5.01
C ASP A 107 -29.95 -9.29 3.82
N ASP A 108 -29.51 -10.53 3.60
CA ASP A 108 -30.08 -11.42 2.55
C ASP A 108 -31.29 -12.25 3.05
N GLU A 109 -31.56 -12.33 4.35
CA GLU A 109 -32.72 -13.08 4.88
C GLU A 109 -33.99 -12.21 4.92
N ASP A 110 -33.86 -10.90 5.12
CA ASP A 110 -35.01 -9.99 5.17
C ASP A 110 -35.61 -9.70 3.78
N MET A 111 -34.83 -9.71 2.69
CA MET A 111 -35.39 -9.56 1.33
C MET A 111 -36.11 -10.82 0.82
N VAL A 112 -35.64 -12.00 1.20
CA VAL A 112 -36.29 -13.27 0.78
C VAL A 112 -37.61 -13.46 1.53
N ALA A 113 -37.68 -13.01 2.80
CA ALA A 113 -38.92 -13.05 3.57
C ALA A 113 -40.00 -12.07 3.04
N GLU A 114 -39.63 -10.92 2.47
CA GLU A 114 -40.61 -10.00 1.88
C GLU A 114 -41.17 -10.50 0.54
N ASP A 115 -40.35 -11.17 -0.29
CA ASP A 115 -40.81 -11.75 -1.56
C ASP A 115 -41.69 -13.02 -1.36
N GLU A 116 -41.41 -13.87 -0.37
CA GLU A 116 -42.25 -15.06 -0.09
C GLU A 116 -43.64 -14.67 0.46
N VAL A 117 -43.73 -13.63 1.28
CA VAL A 117 -45.02 -13.13 1.81
C VAL A 117 -45.85 -12.44 0.71
N ALA A 118 -45.22 -11.87 -0.31
CA ALA A 118 -45.92 -11.25 -1.44
C ALA A 118 -46.53 -12.28 -2.41
N ASP A 119 -45.91 -13.44 -2.59
CA ASP A 119 -46.41 -14.53 -3.45
C ASP A 119 -47.53 -15.36 -2.77
N GLU A 120 -47.53 -15.49 -1.44
CA GLU A 120 -48.63 -16.16 -0.69
C GLU A 120 -49.93 -15.34 -0.61
N VAL A 121 -49.86 -14.02 -0.83
CA VAL A 121 -51.01 -13.09 -0.72
C VAL A 121 -51.64 -12.77 -2.10
N ARG A 122 -51.18 -13.43 -3.17
CA ARG A 122 -51.70 -13.32 -4.54
C ARG A 122 -52.67 -14.44 -4.90
#